data_AF-A0A8J5NK52-F1
#
_entry.id   AF-A0A8J5NK52-F1
#
_cell.length_a   1.000
_cell.length_b   1.000
_cell.length_c   1.000
_cell.angle_alpha   90.00
_cell.angle_beta   90.00
_cell.angle_gamma   90.00
#
_symmetry.space_group_name_H-M   'P 1'
#
loop_
_entity.id
_entity.type
_entity.pdbx_description
1 polymer ?
#
loop_
_entity_poly.entity_id
_entity_poly.type
_entity_poly.pdbx_seq_one_letter_code
_entity_poly.pdbx_strand_id
1 'polypeptide(L)'
;MQITPDLLGSLLALLVSQSGAAYAADSEQTSEVGETVKDFLWLKEPVWELLNLITGGALVKTVPIAASCYDSLGVYNKARCRIADPTSVMWPLYQGCTCQPGKKVEGNCTLGGYPSYVVDAQNVAHLQLAINLARLLNMQLVIKNTGHDFNGRSAGAGALSIWTYRFKGI
;
A
#
# COMPACT_ATOMS: atom_id res chain seq x y z
N MET A 1 0.61 9.26 -21.62
CA MET A 1 1.76 8.39 -21.90
C MET A 1 1.51 7.09 -21.14
N GLN A 2 1.22 5.98 -21.81
CA GLN A 2 0.98 4.69 -21.16
C GLN A 2 2.31 3.95 -21.04
N ILE A 3 2.73 3.65 -19.82
CA ILE A 3 3.91 2.82 -19.57
C ILE A 3 3.47 1.37 -19.78
N THR A 4 4.08 0.67 -20.73
CA THR A 4 3.78 -0.74 -20.99
C THR A 4 4.33 -1.62 -19.86
N PRO A 5 3.71 -2.79 -19.59
CA PRO A 5 4.18 -3.71 -18.55
C PRO A 5 5.67 -4.09 -18.71
N ASP A 6 6.13 -4.25 -19.95
CA ASP A 6 7.51 -4.64 -20.27
C ASP A 6 8.52 -3.53 -19.93
N LEU A 7 8.16 -2.27 -20.21
CA LEU A 7 8.97 -1.11 -19.84
C LEU A 7 9.03 -0.95 -18.31
N LEU A 8 7.91 -1.22 -17.63
CA LEU A 8 7.83 -1.17 -16.18
C LEU A 8 8.69 -2.26 -15.52
N GLY A 9 8.61 -3.49 -16.04
CA GLY A 9 9.43 -4.62 -15.61
C GLY A 9 10.91 -4.35 -15.83
N SER A 10 11.28 -3.75 -16.96
CA SER A 10 12.68 -3.39 -17.27
C SER A 10 13.23 -2.32 -16.33
N LEU A 11 12.44 -1.29 -16.02
CA LEU A 11 12.82 -0.24 -15.05
C LEU A 11 13.00 -0.80 -13.64
N LEU A 12 12.05 -1.62 -13.19
CA LEU A 12 12.12 -2.30 -11.90
C LEU A 12 13.35 -3.23 -11.85
N ALA A 13 13.62 -3.97 -12.92
CA ALA A 13 14.79 -4.84 -13.00
C ALA A 13 16.11 -4.07 -12.89
N LEU A 14 16.22 -2.92 -13.55
CA LEU A 14 17.41 -2.09 -13.51
C LEU A 14 17.67 -1.52 -12.10
N LEU A 15 16.62 -1.11 -11.39
CA LEU A 15 16.74 -0.59 -10.03
C LEU A 15 17.11 -1.68 -9.04
N VAL A 16 16.53 -2.86 -9.20
CA VAL A 16 16.80 -3.96 -8.28
C VAL A 16 18.20 -4.54 -8.51
N SER A 17 18.69 -4.57 -9.76
CA SER A 17 20.08 -4.95 -10.07
C SER A 17 21.13 -4.05 -9.40
N GLN A 18 20.81 -2.77 -9.18
CA GLN A 18 21.68 -1.84 -8.43
C GLN A 18 21.60 -2.05 -6.92
N SER A 19 20.50 -2.62 -6.43
CA SER A 19 20.30 -3.00 -5.02
C SER A 19 20.72 -4.45 -4.69
N GLY A 20 21.28 -5.17 -5.67
CA GLY A 20 21.79 -6.54 -5.48
C GLY A 20 20.72 -7.64 -5.51
N ALA A 21 19.48 -7.36 -5.91
CA ALA A 21 18.47 -8.39 -6.16
C ALA A 21 18.25 -8.55 -7.68
N ALA A 22 18.43 -9.76 -8.19
CA ALA A 22 18.23 -10.04 -9.61
C ALA A 22 16.74 -10.30 -9.89
N TYR A 23 16.20 -9.69 -10.94
CA TYR A 23 15.02 -10.24 -11.60
C TYR A 23 15.49 -11.37 -12.50
N ALA A 24 15.27 -12.61 -12.09
CA ALA A 24 15.24 -13.71 -13.05
C ALA A 24 13.94 -13.59 -13.85
N ALA A 25 14.05 -13.07 -15.07
CA ALA A 25 13.09 -13.41 -16.10
C ALA A 25 13.27 -14.91 -16.37
N ASP A 26 12.32 -15.69 -15.87
CA ASP A 26 12.20 -17.14 -16.06
C ASP A 26 13.28 -18.00 -15.37
N SER A 27 13.11 -18.25 -14.08
CA SER A 27 13.43 -19.55 -13.44
C SER A 27 12.84 -19.64 -12.03
N GLU A 28 12.14 -20.74 -11.75
CA GLU A 28 11.84 -21.19 -10.39
C GLU A 28 13.15 -21.47 -9.65
N GLN A 29 13.46 -20.66 -8.64
CA GLN A 29 14.52 -20.97 -7.69
C GLN A 29 13.96 -20.89 -6.27
N THR A 30 13.68 -22.08 -5.73
CA THR A 30 13.22 -22.32 -4.36
C THR A 30 14.43 -22.29 -3.41
N SER A 31 14.47 -21.34 -2.48
CA SER A 31 15.26 -21.47 -1.25
C SER A 31 14.41 -22.12 -0.15
N GLU A 32 15.03 -22.94 0.70
CA GLU A 32 14.41 -23.69 1.80
C GLU A 32 13.79 -22.76 2.88
N VAL A 33 12.59 -22.30 2.57
CA VAL A 33 11.39 -21.86 3.30
C VAL A 33 10.65 -21.23 2.13
N GLY A 34 9.65 -21.92 1.59
CA GLY A 34 9.08 -21.67 0.27
C GLY A 34 8.35 -20.32 0.16
N GLU A 35 9.11 -19.23 0.09
CA GLU A 35 8.64 -17.87 -0.14
C GLU A 35 9.62 -17.22 -1.11
N THR A 36 9.13 -16.87 -2.29
CA THR A 36 9.96 -16.55 -3.45
C THR A 36 10.63 -15.19 -3.26
N VAL A 37 11.81 -14.98 -3.85
CA VAL A 37 12.54 -13.68 -3.82
C VAL A 37 11.67 -12.50 -4.29
N LYS A 38 10.65 -12.77 -5.13
CA LYS A 38 9.61 -11.81 -5.54
C LYS A 38 8.83 -11.22 -4.35
N ASP A 39 8.62 -12.00 -3.30
CA ASP A 39 7.82 -11.63 -2.13
C ASP A 39 8.53 -10.61 -1.21
N PHE A 40 9.84 -10.37 -1.39
CA PHE A 40 10.61 -9.42 -0.57
C PHE A 40 11.03 -8.13 -1.30
N LEU A 41 10.88 -8.06 -2.62
CA LEU A 41 11.34 -6.90 -3.40
C LEU A 41 10.62 -5.62 -2.99
N TRP A 42 9.33 -5.72 -2.71
CA TRP A 42 8.53 -4.58 -2.29
C TRP A 42 8.85 -4.08 -0.89
N LEU A 43 9.50 -4.87 -0.04
CA LEU A 43 9.90 -4.41 1.30
C LEU A 43 11.06 -3.42 1.26
N LYS A 44 11.65 -3.16 0.08
CA LYS A 44 12.75 -2.22 -0.11
C LYS A 44 12.23 -0.82 -0.41
N GLU A 45 12.66 0.16 0.38
CA GLU A 45 12.33 1.59 0.22
C GLU A 45 12.56 2.13 -1.22
N PRO A 46 13.63 1.77 -1.97
CA PRO A 46 13.82 2.24 -3.34
C PRO A 46 12.69 1.86 -4.31
N VAL A 47 12.00 0.75 -4.06
CA VAL A 47 10.86 0.33 -4.87
C VAL A 47 9.71 1.31 -4.64
N TRP A 48 9.40 1.67 -3.40
CA TRP A 48 8.34 2.64 -3.10
C TRP A 48 8.65 4.05 -3.58
N GLU A 49 9.92 4.48 -3.53
CA GLU A 49 10.35 5.76 -4.10
C GLU A 49 10.13 5.80 -5.62
N LEU A 50 10.53 4.73 -6.32
CA LEU A 50 10.23 4.61 -7.75
C LEU A 50 8.73 4.65 -7.99
N LEU A 51 7.94 3.85 -7.25
CA LEU A 51 6.49 3.81 -7.38
C LEU A 51 5.88 5.21 -7.21
N ASN A 52 6.36 5.97 -6.23
CA ASN A 52 5.92 7.34 -6.02
C ASN A 52 6.27 8.24 -7.21
N LEU A 53 7.48 8.10 -7.78
CA LEU A 53 7.91 8.84 -8.96
C LEU A 53 7.04 8.53 -10.20
N ILE A 54 6.86 7.24 -10.52
CA ILE A 54 6.11 6.80 -11.71
C ILE A 54 4.60 7.04 -11.60
N THR A 55 4.07 7.10 -10.37
CA THR A 55 2.68 7.50 -10.12
C THR A 55 2.49 9.02 -10.05
N GLY A 56 3.56 9.80 -10.24
CA GLY A 56 3.50 11.27 -10.20
C GLY A 56 3.17 11.83 -8.83
N GLY A 57 3.59 11.16 -7.75
CA GLY A 57 3.32 11.57 -6.37
C GLY A 57 1.99 11.07 -5.81
N ALA A 58 1.32 10.13 -6.49
CA ALA A 58 0.03 9.60 -6.06
C ALA A 58 0.13 8.44 -5.05
N LEU A 59 1.34 8.01 -4.69
CA LEU A 59 1.55 6.98 -3.70
C LEU A 59 1.53 7.57 -2.29
N VAL A 60 0.68 7.03 -1.43
CA VAL A 60 0.50 7.45 -0.03
C VAL A 60 0.89 6.29 0.88
N LYS A 61 1.86 6.52 1.77
CA LYS A 61 2.18 5.56 2.85
C LYS A 61 1.01 5.54 3.83
N THR A 62 0.50 4.34 4.12
CA THR A 62 -0.67 4.24 5.00
C THR A 62 -0.31 4.67 6.42
N VAL A 63 -1.08 5.61 6.94
CA VAL A 63 -1.02 6.03 8.34
C VAL A 63 -2.44 5.91 8.88
N PRO A 64 -2.70 4.98 9.82
CA PRO A 64 -4.04 4.81 10.39
C PRO A 64 -4.59 6.13 10.92
N ILE A 65 -5.89 6.36 10.74
CA ILE A 65 -6.60 7.57 11.18
C ILE A 65 -6.29 7.95 12.64
N ALA A 66 -6.31 6.95 13.51
CA ALA A 66 -6.12 7.12 14.93
C ALA A 66 -4.63 7.20 15.32
N ALA A 67 -3.68 7.02 14.40
CA ALA A 67 -2.26 7.08 14.69
C ALA A 67 -1.84 8.41 15.32
N SER A 68 -2.53 9.50 14.97
CA SER A 68 -2.35 10.82 15.60
C SER A 68 -2.69 10.86 17.10
N CYS A 69 -3.38 9.85 17.62
CA CYS A 69 -3.63 9.68 19.05
C CYS A 69 -2.48 8.97 19.80
N TYR A 70 -1.55 8.33 19.09
CA TYR A 70 -0.49 7.49 19.66
C TYR A 70 0.90 8.02 19.32
N ASP A 71 1.86 7.82 20.22
CA ASP A 71 3.27 8.14 19.96
C ASP A 71 3.99 7.05 19.13
N SER A 72 3.43 5.84 19.04
CA SER A 72 4.10 4.64 18.48
C SER A 72 4.50 4.75 17.00
N LEU A 73 3.80 5.59 16.22
CA LEU A 73 4.08 5.80 14.80
C LEU A 73 4.72 7.17 14.51
N GLY A 74 5.11 7.93 15.55
CA GLY A 74 5.80 9.21 15.40
C GLY A 74 4.97 10.34 14.78
N VAL A 75 3.65 10.15 14.64
CA VAL A 75 2.71 11.12 14.03
C VAL A 75 1.72 11.69 15.05
N TYR A 76 2.05 11.62 16.34
CA TYR A 76 1.21 12.11 17.42
C TYR A 76 0.82 13.59 17.20
N ASN A 77 -0.48 13.85 17.20
CA ASN A 77 -1.04 15.17 17.11
C ASN A 77 -2.42 15.22 17.78
N LYS A 78 -2.46 15.79 18.98
CA LYS A 78 -3.68 15.89 19.81
C LYS A 78 -4.85 16.58 19.10
N ALA A 79 -4.59 17.55 18.22
CA ALA A 79 -5.64 18.25 17.48
C ALA A 79 -6.24 17.38 16.35
N ARG A 80 -5.46 16.44 15.81
CA ARG A 80 -5.87 15.55 14.71
C ARG A 80 -6.44 14.21 15.17
N CYS A 81 -6.38 13.91 16.47
CA CYS A 81 -6.86 12.67 17.11
C CYS A 81 -8.41 12.48 17.06
N ARG A 82 -9.09 12.90 15.98
CA ARG A 82 -10.56 12.84 15.77
C ARG A 82 -11.03 12.89 14.29
N ILE A 83 -10.15 12.91 13.29
CA ILE A 83 -10.51 13.28 11.89
C ILE A 83 -10.49 12.08 10.95
N ALA A 84 -11.46 11.97 10.03
CA ALA A 84 -11.53 10.95 8.95
C ALA A 84 -10.33 10.96 7.99
N ASP A 85 -9.77 9.78 7.66
CA ASP A 85 -8.61 9.60 6.78
C ASP A 85 -8.89 8.59 5.65
N PRO A 86 -8.41 8.83 4.40
CA PRO A 86 -8.68 7.97 3.26
C PRO A 86 -8.00 6.60 3.32
N THR A 87 -7.12 6.30 4.27
CA THR A 87 -6.48 4.98 4.39
C THR A 87 -7.26 4.02 5.29
N SER A 88 -8.27 4.51 6.00
CA SER A 88 -9.05 3.73 6.96
C SER A 88 -10.35 3.20 6.35
N VAL A 89 -10.76 2.00 6.78
CA VAL A 89 -12.12 1.47 6.52
C VAL A 89 -13.03 1.80 7.70
N MET A 90 -14.33 1.88 7.44
CA MET A 90 -15.32 2.28 8.45
C MET A 90 -15.52 1.25 9.57
N TRP A 91 -15.14 0.00 9.31
CA TRP A 91 -15.26 -1.11 10.24
C TRP A 91 -13.87 -1.57 10.69
N PRO A 92 -13.35 -1.03 11.82
CA PRO A 92 -11.99 -1.30 12.25
C PRO A 92 -11.72 -2.76 12.65
N LEU A 93 -12.77 -3.57 12.79
CA LEU A 93 -12.68 -5.01 13.01
C LEU A 93 -11.81 -5.69 11.94
N TYR A 94 -11.99 -5.31 10.66
CA TYR A 94 -11.22 -5.87 9.54
C TYR A 94 -9.77 -5.39 9.49
N GLN A 95 -9.43 -4.43 10.35
CA GLN A 95 -8.07 -3.92 10.53
C GLN A 95 -7.43 -4.46 11.81
N GLY A 96 -8.11 -5.34 12.55
CA GLY A 96 -7.63 -5.94 13.80
C GLY A 96 -7.78 -5.02 15.02
N CYS A 97 -8.53 -3.92 14.92
CA CYS A 97 -8.71 -2.93 15.99
C CYS A 97 -7.39 -2.42 16.60
N THR A 98 -6.29 -2.46 15.83
CA THR A 98 -4.93 -2.16 16.32
C THR A 98 -4.67 -0.68 16.57
N CYS A 99 -5.50 0.20 16.02
CA CYS A 99 -5.34 1.64 16.13
C CYS A 99 -6.72 2.31 16.23
N GLN A 100 -7.22 2.47 17.46
CA GLN A 100 -8.56 2.99 17.71
C GLN A 100 -8.52 4.45 18.17
N PRO A 101 -9.44 5.31 17.70
CA PRO A 101 -9.53 6.68 18.19
C PRO A 101 -10.05 6.69 19.64
N GLY A 102 -9.45 7.49 20.51
CA GLY A 102 -9.86 7.56 21.92
C GLY A 102 -9.23 8.74 22.66
N LYS A 103 -9.89 9.21 23.73
CA LYS A 103 -9.34 10.27 24.61
C LYS A 103 -8.20 9.75 25.51
N LYS A 104 -8.27 8.47 25.86
CA LYS A 104 -7.19 7.69 26.44
C LYS A 104 -7.00 6.50 25.51
N VAL A 105 -5.87 6.46 24.83
CA VAL A 105 -5.46 5.28 24.08
C VAL A 105 -4.44 4.54 24.93
N GLU A 106 -4.65 3.24 25.11
CA GLU A 106 -3.72 2.35 25.80
C GLU A 106 -3.07 1.43 24.77
N GLY A 107 -1.76 1.18 24.92
CA GLY A 107 -0.98 0.37 23.98
C GLY A 107 -0.44 1.14 22.77
N ASN A 108 0.00 0.40 21.76
CA ASN A 108 0.63 0.93 20.54
C ASN A 108 -0.31 0.81 19.34
N CYS A 109 -0.35 1.84 18.49
CA CYS A 109 -0.97 1.78 17.18
C CYS A 109 -0.04 1.05 16.20
N THR A 110 -0.57 0.02 15.54
CA THR A 110 0.11 -0.71 14.46
C THR A 110 -0.76 -0.75 13.21
N LEU A 111 -0.15 -1.04 12.05
CA LEU A 111 -0.86 -1.13 10.78
C LEU A 111 -1.89 -2.27 10.74
N GLY A 112 -1.70 -3.39 11.46
CA GLY A 112 -2.69 -4.47 11.48
C GLY A 112 -3.16 -4.90 10.08
N GLY A 113 -4.48 -4.85 9.85
CA GLY A 113 -5.12 -5.16 8.55
C GLY A 113 -5.21 -4.01 7.55
N TYR A 114 -4.56 -2.88 7.81
CA TYR A 114 -4.46 -1.78 6.85
C TYR A 114 -3.54 -2.15 5.68
N PRO A 115 -3.80 -1.65 4.47
CA PRO A 115 -2.85 -1.78 3.36
C PRO A 115 -1.54 -1.07 3.72
N SER A 116 -0.39 -1.54 3.21
CA SER A 116 0.90 -0.89 3.44
C SER A 116 0.99 0.47 2.76
N TYR A 117 0.47 0.54 1.52
CA TYR A 117 0.46 1.74 0.70
C TYR A 117 -0.88 1.88 -0.02
N VAL A 118 -1.23 3.13 -0.32
CA VAL A 118 -2.45 3.49 -1.05
C VAL A 118 -2.06 4.32 -2.27
N VAL A 119 -2.54 3.95 -3.45
CA VAL A 119 -2.48 4.77 -4.65
C VAL A 119 -3.72 5.65 -4.68
N ASP A 120 -3.54 6.96 -4.52
CA ASP A 120 -4.59 7.97 -4.69
C ASP A 120 -4.89 8.16 -6.19
N ALA A 121 -5.77 7.31 -6.71
CA ALA A 121 -6.02 7.25 -8.14
C ALA A 121 -6.89 8.43 -8.59
N GLN A 122 -6.33 9.26 -9.47
CA GLN A 122 -6.99 10.45 -10.02
C GLN A 122 -7.33 10.30 -11.52
N ASN A 123 -6.72 9.33 -12.19
CA ASN A 123 -6.89 9.07 -13.61
C ASN A 123 -6.69 7.58 -13.91
N VAL A 124 -7.06 7.16 -15.12
CA VAL A 124 -6.96 5.76 -15.55
C VAL A 124 -5.51 5.25 -15.55
N ALA A 125 -4.53 6.12 -15.79
CA ALA A 125 -3.12 5.72 -15.78
C ALA A 125 -2.66 5.26 -14.39
N HIS A 126 -3.12 5.90 -13.30
CA HIS A 126 -2.82 5.45 -11.93
C HIS A 126 -3.36 4.04 -11.69
N LEU A 127 -4.57 3.72 -12.19
CA LEU A 127 -5.18 2.40 -12.07
C LEU A 127 -4.38 1.33 -12.83
N GLN A 128 -4.10 1.60 -14.11
CA GLN A 128 -3.34 0.69 -14.97
C GLN A 128 -1.96 0.38 -14.37
N LEU A 129 -1.28 1.42 -13.89
CA LEU A 129 0.03 1.32 -13.28
C LEU A 129 -0.01 0.50 -11.98
N ALA A 130 -0.92 0.81 -11.05
CA ALA A 130 -1.04 0.08 -9.79
C ALA A 130 -1.37 -1.40 -9.98
N ILE A 131 -2.26 -1.73 -10.93
CA ILE A 131 -2.62 -3.13 -11.25
C ILE A 131 -1.42 -3.87 -11.84
N ASN A 132 -0.70 -3.26 -12.77
CA ASN A 132 0.48 -3.88 -13.38
C ASN A 132 1.59 -4.08 -12.35
N LEU A 133 1.81 -3.12 -11.46
CA LEU A 133 2.79 -3.22 -10.37
C LEU A 133 2.44 -4.36 -9.41
N ALA A 134 1.18 -4.45 -8.98
CA ALA A 134 0.75 -5.51 -8.07
C ALA A 134 0.98 -6.90 -8.68
N ARG A 135 0.74 -7.06 -9.99
CA ARG A 135 1.04 -8.31 -10.70
C ARG A 135 2.53 -8.61 -10.80
N LEU A 136 3.34 -7.60 -11.16
CA LEU A 136 4.79 -7.76 -11.33
C LEU A 136 5.50 -8.09 -10.01
N LEU A 137 5.05 -7.50 -8.91
CA LEU A 137 5.65 -7.65 -7.58
C LEU A 137 4.92 -8.67 -6.71
N ASN A 138 3.97 -9.43 -7.26
CA ASN A 138 3.14 -10.40 -6.54
C ASN A 138 2.47 -9.84 -5.27
N MET A 139 2.09 -8.56 -5.28
CA MET A 139 1.44 -7.92 -4.14
C MET A 139 -0.05 -8.22 -4.12
N GLN A 140 -0.60 -8.42 -2.93
CA GLN A 140 -2.06 -8.40 -2.75
C GLN A 140 -2.59 -7.01 -3.14
N LEU A 141 -3.56 -6.99 -4.06
CA LEU A 141 -4.24 -5.77 -4.50
C LEU A 141 -5.59 -5.63 -3.77
N VAL A 142 -5.82 -4.47 -3.16
CA VAL A 142 -7.10 -4.14 -2.50
C VAL A 142 -7.71 -2.91 -3.16
N ILE A 143 -8.98 -2.97 -3.53
CA ILE A 143 -9.69 -1.83 -4.12
C ILE A 143 -10.57 -1.20 -3.05
N LYS A 144 -10.46 0.12 -2.88
CA LYS A 144 -11.25 0.87 -1.89
C LYS A 144 -11.82 2.14 -2.51
N ASN A 145 -13.13 2.33 -2.36
CA ASN A 145 -13.78 3.62 -2.59
C ASN A 145 -13.89 4.39 -1.27
N THR A 146 -15.03 4.29 -0.58
CA THR A 146 -15.31 4.96 0.70
C THR A 146 -14.93 4.14 1.93
N GLY A 147 -14.67 2.82 1.78
CA GLY A 147 -14.32 1.93 2.90
C GLY A 147 -15.51 1.44 3.72
N HIS A 148 -16.74 1.51 3.19
CA HIS A 148 -17.97 0.97 3.78
C HIS A 148 -18.23 -0.50 3.44
N ASP A 149 -17.18 -1.30 3.20
CA ASP A 149 -17.38 -2.73 2.95
C ASP A 149 -17.60 -3.47 4.27
N PHE A 150 -18.81 -3.98 4.47
CA PHE A 150 -19.20 -4.73 5.68
C PHE A 150 -18.55 -6.10 5.77
N ASN A 151 -17.84 -6.58 4.74
CA ASN A 151 -17.18 -7.88 4.70
C ASN A 151 -15.64 -7.76 4.77
N GLY A 152 -15.10 -6.55 4.94
CA GLY A 152 -13.66 -6.31 5.00
C GLY A 152 -12.89 -6.42 3.69
N ARG A 153 -13.55 -6.59 2.54
CA ARG A 153 -12.92 -6.77 1.23
C ARG A 153 -12.12 -5.54 0.77
N SER A 154 -12.38 -4.38 1.38
CA SER A 154 -11.65 -3.14 1.12
C SER A 154 -10.47 -2.91 2.08
N ALA A 155 -10.11 -3.91 2.89
CA ALA A 155 -8.93 -3.93 3.75
C ALA A 155 -8.06 -5.15 3.41
N GLY A 156 -6.78 -5.11 3.79
CA GLY A 156 -5.84 -6.20 3.57
C GLY A 156 -4.47 -5.84 4.12
N ALA A 157 -3.96 -6.66 5.04
CA ALA A 157 -2.64 -6.49 5.63
C ALA A 157 -1.55 -6.65 4.57
N GLY A 158 -0.59 -5.74 4.51
CA GLY A 158 0.52 -5.84 3.56
C GLY A 158 0.16 -5.47 2.12
N ALA A 159 -1.11 -5.19 1.82
CA ALA A 159 -1.58 -4.99 0.45
C ALA A 159 -1.21 -3.61 -0.13
N LEU A 160 -1.20 -3.54 -1.47
CA LEU A 160 -1.29 -2.28 -2.21
C LEU A 160 -2.76 -1.94 -2.41
N SER A 161 -3.22 -0.84 -1.82
CA SER A 161 -4.59 -0.38 -2.02
C SER A 161 -4.69 0.63 -3.15
N ILE A 162 -5.73 0.53 -3.96
CA ILE A 162 -6.12 1.57 -4.92
C ILE A 162 -7.32 2.31 -4.33
N TRP A 163 -7.16 3.62 -4.12
CA TRP A 163 -8.23 4.48 -3.64
C TRP A 163 -8.95 5.16 -4.81
N THR A 164 -10.20 4.77 -5.04
CA THR A 164 -11.00 5.22 -6.21
C THR A 164 -11.98 6.33 -5.90
N TYR A 165 -11.93 6.94 -4.72
CA TYR A 165 -12.93 7.92 -4.28
C TYR A 165 -13.00 9.20 -5.12
N ARG A 166 -11.91 9.55 -5.81
CA ARG A 166 -11.84 10.78 -6.62
C ARG A 166 -12.53 10.66 -7.98
N PHE A 167 -12.89 9.44 -8.41
CA PHE A 167 -13.63 9.22 -9.64
C PHE A 167 -15.13 9.53 -9.45
N LYS A 168 -15.47 10.82 -9.41
CA LYS A 168 -16.85 11.31 -9.21
C LYS A 168 -17.55 11.80 -10.49
N GLY A 169 -16.88 11.71 -11.64
CA GLY A 169 -17.34 12.28 -12.91
C GLY A 169 -17.03 11.39 -14.12
N ILE A 170 -17.01 10.08 -13.90
CA ILE A 170 -17.17 9.06 -14.93
C ILE A 170 -18.61 8.57 -14.93
#